data_AF-A0A7V6CCB8-F1
#
_entry.id   AF-A0A7V6CCB8-F1
#
_cell.length_a   1.000
_cell.length_b   1.000
_cell.length_c   1.000
_cell.angle_alpha   90.00
_cell.angle_beta   90.00
_cell.angle_gamma   90.00
#
_symmetry.space_group_name_H-M   'P 1'
#
loop_
_entity.id
_entity.type
_entity.pdbx_description
1 polymer ?
#
loop_
_entity_poly.entity_id
_entity_poly.type
_entity_poly.pdbx_seq_one_letter_code
_entity_poly.pdbx_strand_id
1 'polypeptide(L)'
;MPIMRLCKSWLSSVLPGAVVSAVFSAMLAVPVAVFADAPATVRFTAPTAHVDIALTGGLPVGWVYCRPACEAPDASVQSLIDAGGTGRLAWTGQNTALVQAMSNAVYVVAKTGPDIELHSTTNIAGRERIHRVHWDADRQVLRLTLDLPRGVGLAVSTGPAFVPESLPGFGAVYTDVRAVAVDDDGQRWIGEPDQPVGGPESLPAGAWAGIRSQFWSILLRAETAAQLVRKLPAANQPQLAFEFSAQAPVVVELAAGPVERSALTRIDPVLTGMLFAALWDWLRALCFGMLWLLESLHALVGNEGIAIMLLSLSVKILMYPLTRIADRWQQEVNRTQARLQPALTEIKAKYKGEEAHNRVLAVYREHGVHPLFTLKSLAGFLIQIPVFIAAFDMLGGNF
;
A
#
# COMPACT_ATOMS: atom_id res chain seq x y z
N MET A 1 -22.09 53.08 -25.32
CA MET A 1 -23.27 52.42 -25.95
C MET A 1 -23.88 53.10 -27.21
N PRO A 2 -23.30 54.12 -27.89
CA PRO A 2 -23.88 54.62 -29.15
C PRO A 2 -23.19 54.12 -30.44
N ILE A 3 -21.95 53.62 -30.38
CA ILE A 3 -21.16 53.28 -31.59
C ILE A 3 -21.54 51.90 -32.18
N MET A 4 -21.91 50.91 -31.36
CA MET A 4 -22.30 49.57 -31.83
C MET A 4 -23.68 49.52 -32.52
N ARG A 5 -24.55 50.50 -32.32
CA ARG A 5 -25.88 50.53 -32.97
C ARG A 5 -25.81 51.03 -34.42
N LEU A 6 -24.86 51.91 -34.74
CA LEU A 6 -24.65 52.44 -36.09
C LEU A 6 -24.01 51.41 -37.03
N CYS A 7 -23.12 50.56 -36.52
CA CYS A 7 -22.45 49.54 -37.34
C CYS A 7 -23.42 48.39 -37.72
N LYS A 8 -24.39 48.08 -36.86
CA LYS A 8 -25.35 46.99 -37.09
C LYS A 8 -26.43 47.36 -38.11
N SER A 9 -26.83 48.63 -38.22
CA SER A 9 -27.82 49.06 -39.22
C SER A 9 -27.24 49.22 -40.62
N TRP A 10 -25.92 49.43 -40.74
CA TRP A 10 -25.23 49.56 -42.02
C TRP A 10 -24.92 48.19 -42.65
N LEU A 11 -24.58 47.17 -41.86
CA LEU A 11 -24.32 45.83 -42.39
C LEU A 11 -25.57 45.05 -42.80
N SER A 12 -26.75 45.37 -42.26
CA SER A 12 -28.01 44.67 -42.59
C SER A 12 -28.64 45.09 -43.92
N SER A 13 -28.15 46.15 -44.56
CA SER A 13 -28.72 46.67 -45.81
C SER A 13 -28.03 46.16 -47.08
N VAL A 14 -26.94 45.39 -46.97
CA VAL A 14 -26.09 45.05 -48.13
C VAL A 14 -26.02 43.54 -48.43
N LEU A 15 -26.45 42.64 -47.53
CA LEU A 15 -26.32 41.19 -47.74
C LEU A 15 -27.55 40.38 -47.26
N PRO A 16 -28.01 39.35 -48.01
CA PRO A 16 -29.13 38.50 -47.60
C PRO A 16 -28.78 37.63 -46.37
N GLY A 17 -29.76 37.47 -45.48
CA GLY A 17 -29.61 37.04 -44.08
C GLY A 17 -28.97 35.66 -43.81
N ALA A 18 -28.78 34.82 -44.82
CA ALA A 18 -28.10 33.54 -44.65
C ALA A 18 -26.57 33.67 -44.52
N VAL A 19 -25.96 34.74 -45.05
CA VAL A 19 -24.49 34.93 -45.00
C VAL A 19 -24.04 35.60 -43.69
N VAL A 20 -24.91 36.41 -43.05
CA VAL A 20 -24.61 37.08 -41.78
C VAL A 20 -24.48 36.08 -40.62
N SER A 21 -25.24 34.98 -40.64
CA SER A 21 -25.18 33.94 -39.61
C SER A 21 -23.93 33.05 -39.73
N ALA A 22 -23.46 32.81 -40.96
CA ALA A 22 -22.27 32.00 -41.23
C ALA A 22 -20.96 32.73 -40.88
N VAL A 23 -20.89 34.06 -41.09
CA VAL A 23 -19.70 34.85 -40.73
C VAL A 23 -19.61 35.09 -39.21
N PHE A 24 -20.74 35.18 -38.50
CA PHE A 24 -20.72 35.32 -37.03
C PHE A 24 -20.38 34.02 -36.28
N SER A 25 -20.63 32.84 -36.86
CA SER A 25 -20.20 31.55 -36.29
C SER A 25 -18.72 31.23 -36.58
N ALA A 26 -18.10 31.85 -37.58
CA ALA A 26 -16.70 31.60 -37.95
C ALA A 26 -15.68 32.53 -37.26
N MET A 27 -16.12 33.47 -36.40
CA MET A 27 -15.24 34.43 -35.71
C MET A 27 -15.13 34.22 -34.19
N LEU A 28 -15.69 33.13 -33.64
CA LEU A 28 -15.56 32.76 -32.22
C LEU A 28 -14.80 31.45 -31.96
N ALA A 29 -14.16 30.87 -32.98
CA ALA A 29 -13.20 29.79 -32.82
C ALA A 29 -11.77 30.33 -32.91
N VAL A 30 -11.37 31.14 -31.93
CA VAL A 30 -9.95 31.20 -31.57
C VAL A 30 -9.72 30.00 -30.67
N PRO A 31 -8.95 28.97 -31.07
CA PRO A 31 -8.34 28.13 -30.07
C PRO A 31 -7.29 29.04 -29.41
N VAL A 32 -7.67 29.73 -28.33
CA VAL A 32 -6.65 30.16 -27.38
C VAL A 32 -6.14 28.84 -26.84
N ALA A 33 -4.99 28.45 -27.37
CA ALA A 33 -4.26 27.31 -26.94
C ALA A 33 -4.12 27.41 -25.43
N VAL A 34 -4.84 26.55 -24.71
CA VAL A 34 -4.46 26.15 -23.37
C VAL A 34 -3.21 25.29 -23.56
N PHE A 35 -2.08 25.96 -23.82
CA PHE A 35 -0.81 25.44 -23.34
C PHE A 35 -0.83 25.70 -21.84
N ALA A 36 -1.50 24.82 -21.10
CA ALA A 36 -0.97 24.50 -19.79
C ALA A 36 0.35 23.80 -20.10
N ASP A 37 1.44 24.56 -20.20
CA ASP A 37 2.78 23.98 -20.13
C ASP A 37 2.75 23.08 -18.89
N ALA A 38 3.03 21.79 -19.09
CA ALA A 38 3.19 20.88 -17.96
C ALA A 38 4.16 21.56 -16.97
N PRO A 39 3.85 21.60 -15.66
CA PRO A 39 4.70 22.28 -14.71
C PRO A 39 6.11 21.71 -14.86
N ALA A 40 7.10 22.59 -15.02
CA ALA A 40 8.47 22.17 -15.20
C ALA A 40 8.86 21.24 -14.03
N THR A 41 9.36 20.04 -14.36
CA THR A 41 9.74 19.04 -13.36
C THR A 41 11.25 18.80 -13.37
N VAL A 42 11.76 18.35 -12.24
CA VAL A 42 13.10 17.80 -12.10
C VAL A 42 12.97 16.31 -11.81
N ARG A 43 13.62 15.48 -12.63
CA ARG A 43 13.57 14.03 -12.55
C ARG A 43 14.81 13.47 -11.86
N PHE A 44 14.58 12.58 -10.90
CA PHE A 44 15.58 11.73 -10.27
C PHE A 44 15.37 10.29 -10.71
N THR A 45 16.44 9.59 -11.07
CA THR A 45 16.37 8.21 -11.54
C THR A 45 17.17 7.27 -10.64
N ALA A 46 16.68 6.06 -10.53
CA ALA A 46 17.34 4.89 -9.98
C ALA A 46 17.03 3.70 -10.91
N PRO A 47 17.75 2.56 -10.80
CA PRO A 47 17.53 1.44 -11.71
C PRO A 47 16.08 0.94 -11.75
N THR A 48 15.37 0.92 -10.61
CA THR A 48 13.99 0.41 -10.50
C THR A 48 12.95 1.47 -10.15
N ALA A 49 13.32 2.75 -10.12
CA ALA A 49 12.37 3.82 -9.81
C ALA A 49 12.80 5.16 -10.40
N HIS A 50 11.84 6.04 -10.64
CA HIS A 50 12.12 7.46 -10.87
C HIS A 50 11.09 8.35 -10.17
N VAL A 51 11.55 9.53 -9.78
CA VAL A 51 10.76 10.51 -9.03
C VAL A 51 10.83 11.85 -9.75
N ASP A 52 9.66 12.44 -10.01
CA ASP A 52 9.52 13.74 -10.65
C ASP A 52 9.03 14.76 -9.62
N ILE A 53 9.79 15.84 -9.44
CA ILE A 53 9.44 16.95 -8.54
C ILE A 53 9.00 18.15 -9.37
N ALA A 54 7.82 18.68 -9.08
CA ALA A 54 7.36 19.90 -9.74
C ALA A 54 8.06 21.13 -9.17
N LEU A 55 8.56 21.99 -10.05
CA LEU A 55 9.07 23.31 -9.70
C LEU A 55 7.95 24.25 -9.24
N THR A 56 6.69 23.92 -9.50
CA THR A 56 5.54 24.54 -8.82
C THR A 56 5.20 23.73 -7.57
N GLY A 57 5.17 24.39 -6.42
CA GLY A 57 4.88 23.76 -5.13
C GLY A 57 6.06 23.01 -4.50
N GLY A 58 7.06 22.60 -5.28
CA GLY A 58 8.30 22.00 -4.75
C GLY A 58 8.14 20.61 -4.15
N LEU A 59 7.13 19.85 -4.58
CA LEU A 59 6.83 18.50 -4.09
C LEU A 59 6.88 17.45 -5.21
N PRO A 60 7.06 16.15 -4.86
CA PRO A 60 6.93 15.05 -5.81
C PRO A 60 5.53 15.02 -6.43
N VAL A 61 5.48 14.99 -7.76
CA VAL A 61 4.26 14.86 -8.57
C VAL A 61 4.24 13.59 -9.41
N GLY A 62 5.38 12.90 -9.52
CA GLY A 62 5.50 11.58 -10.13
C GLY A 62 6.37 10.69 -9.27
N TRP A 63 5.91 9.47 -9.00
CA TRP A 63 6.75 8.41 -8.42
C TRP A 63 6.39 7.11 -9.09
N VAL A 64 7.34 6.55 -9.81
CA VAL A 64 7.14 5.37 -10.64
C VAL A 64 8.12 4.29 -10.23
N TYR A 65 7.60 3.08 -10.09
CA TYR A 65 8.38 1.86 -9.88
C TYR A 65 8.41 1.04 -11.17
N CYS A 66 9.56 0.43 -11.46
CA CYS A 66 9.76 -0.38 -12.66
C CYS A 66 10.40 -1.72 -12.29
N ARG A 67 9.97 -2.81 -12.94
CA ARG A 67 10.61 -4.13 -12.83
C ARG A 67 10.85 -4.73 -14.23
N PRO A 68 12.04 -5.28 -14.53
CA PRO A 68 13.21 -5.40 -13.65
C PRO A 68 14.02 -4.10 -13.50
N ALA A 69 13.96 -3.19 -14.47
CA ALA A 69 14.59 -1.86 -14.41
C ALA A 69 13.83 -0.88 -15.32
N CYS A 70 13.85 0.42 -15.02
CA CYS A 70 13.13 1.42 -15.82
C CYS A 70 13.67 1.59 -17.25
N GLU A 71 14.91 1.15 -17.52
CA GLU A 71 15.52 1.19 -18.85
C GLU A 71 15.22 -0.06 -19.70
N ALA A 72 14.66 -1.11 -19.10
CA ALA A 72 14.38 -2.35 -19.81
C ALA A 72 13.20 -2.17 -20.79
N PRO A 73 13.28 -2.72 -22.02
CA PRO A 73 12.25 -2.51 -23.05
C PRO A 73 10.89 -3.15 -22.70
N ASP A 74 10.90 -4.18 -21.85
CA ASP A 74 9.74 -4.94 -21.37
C ASP A 74 9.43 -4.65 -19.89
N ALA A 75 9.93 -3.54 -19.35
CA ALA A 75 9.71 -3.17 -17.96
C ALA A 75 8.21 -3.03 -17.65
N SER A 76 7.76 -3.72 -16.61
CA SER A 76 6.46 -3.42 -16.01
C SER A 76 6.59 -2.13 -15.19
N VAL A 77 5.68 -1.19 -15.43
CA VAL A 77 5.72 0.15 -14.84
C VAL A 77 4.49 0.36 -13.99
N GLN A 78 4.69 0.73 -12.73
CA GLN A 78 3.61 1.11 -11.82
C GLN A 78 3.81 2.54 -11.33
N SER A 79 2.84 3.40 -11.59
CA SER A 79 2.80 4.73 -10.99
C SER A 79 2.17 4.66 -9.59
N LEU A 80 2.87 5.18 -8.58
CA LEU A 80 2.42 5.26 -7.19
C LEU A 80 1.91 6.66 -6.85
N ILE A 81 2.53 7.68 -7.46
CA ILE A 81 2.14 9.09 -7.41
C ILE A 81 2.10 9.59 -8.84
N ASP A 82 0.99 10.20 -9.25
CA ASP A 82 0.75 10.60 -10.63
C ASP A 82 0.24 12.05 -10.76
N ALA A 83 0.86 12.80 -11.67
CA ALA A 83 0.48 14.17 -11.96
C ALA A 83 -0.90 14.20 -12.64
N GLY A 84 -1.94 14.45 -11.84
CA GLY A 84 -3.34 14.52 -12.29
C GLY A 84 -4.25 13.41 -11.75
N GLY A 85 -3.72 12.43 -11.02
CA GLY A 85 -4.51 11.40 -10.36
C GLY A 85 -4.85 11.70 -8.90
N THR A 86 -5.40 10.69 -8.21
CA THR A 86 -5.73 10.79 -6.78
C THR A 86 -4.51 10.60 -5.88
N GLY A 87 -3.43 10.02 -6.39
CA GLY A 87 -2.19 9.76 -5.67
C GLY A 87 -1.25 10.94 -5.73
N ARG A 88 -1.13 11.70 -4.64
CA ARG A 88 -0.33 12.93 -4.62
C ARG A 88 0.21 13.26 -3.24
N LEU A 89 1.31 14.02 -3.23
CA LEU A 89 1.73 14.80 -2.09
C LEU A 89 1.19 16.23 -2.22
N ALA A 90 0.68 16.78 -1.13
CA ALA A 90 0.14 18.13 -1.11
C ALA A 90 0.49 18.85 0.18
N TRP A 91 0.62 20.17 0.11
CA TRP A 91 0.68 21.00 1.31
C TRP A 91 -0.65 20.96 2.05
N THR A 92 -0.60 20.94 3.38
CA THR A 92 -1.78 20.99 4.26
C THR A 92 -1.55 21.98 5.39
N GLY A 93 -2.61 22.39 6.06
CA GLY A 93 -2.54 23.35 7.16
C GLY A 93 -3.86 24.03 7.43
N GLN A 94 -3.96 24.69 8.57
CA GLN A 94 -5.18 25.42 8.97
C GLN A 94 -5.35 26.74 8.20
N ASN A 95 -4.24 27.39 7.83
CA ASN A 95 -4.25 28.63 7.05
C ASN A 95 -4.28 28.31 5.55
N THR A 96 -5.47 28.33 4.95
CA THR A 96 -5.68 28.01 3.53
C THR A 96 -4.94 28.94 2.57
N ALA A 97 -4.84 30.23 2.89
CA ALA A 97 -4.09 31.19 2.07
C ALA A 97 -2.59 30.85 2.05
N LEU A 98 -2.04 30.43 3.18
CA LEU A 98 -0.64 30.01 3.28
C LEU A 98 -0.40 28.67 2.57
N VAL A 99 -1.30 27.71 2.69
CA VAL A 99 -1.25 26.42 1.96
C VAL A 99 -1.31 26.65 0.45
N GLN A 100 -2.17 27.58 0.00
CA GLN A 100 -2.26 27.96 -1.41
C GLN A 100 -1.01 28.68 -1.89
N ALA A 101 -0.43 29.56 -1.06
CA ALA A 101 0.85 30.21 -1.36
C ALA A 101 1.99 29.19 -1.51
N MET A 102 2.05 28.17 -0.64
CA MET A 102 3.01 27.07 -0.76
C MET A 102 2.78 26.24 -2.03
N SER A 103 1.52 25.88 -2.32
CA SER A 103 1.15 25.08 -3.50
C SER A 103 1.45 25.78 -4.83
N ASN A 104 1.32 27.10 -4.86
CA ASN A 104 1.56 27.92 -6.06
C ASN A 104 2.97 28.50 -6.12
N ALA A 105 3.79 28.28 -5.10
CA ALA A 105 5.14 28.82 -5.07
C ALA A 105 5.97 28.26 -6.22
N VAL A 106 6.63 29.15 -6.95
CA VAL A 106 7.57 28.77 -8.01
C VAL A 106 8.94 28.60 -7.40
N TYR A 107 9.59 27.49 -7.74
CA TYR A 107 10.94 27.15 -7.33
C TYR A 107 11.87 27.16 -8.55
N VAL A 108 13.10 27.59 -8.33
CA VAL A 108 14.19 27.45 -9.29
C VAL A 108 15.28 26.56 -8.71
N VAL A 109 15.95 25.82 -9.58
CA VAL A 109 17.11 25.01 -9.18
C VAL A 109 18.29 25.95 -8.97
N ALA A 110 18.67 26.16 -7.71
CA ALA A 110 19.77 27.05 -7.32
C ALA A 110 21.13 26.34 -7.40
N LYS A 111 21.16 25.03 -7.14
CA LYS A 111 22.37 24.22 -7.20
C LYS A 111 22.04 22.80 -7.64
N THR A 112 22.83 22.28 -8.57
CA THR A 112 22.83 20.87 -8.99
C THR A 112 24.07 20.16 -8.46
N GLY A 113 23.89 18.92 -8.01
CA GLY A 113 24.90 18.11 -7.33
C GLY A 113 24.27 16.82 -6.79
N PRO A 114 24.86 16.15 -5.77
CA PRO A 114 24.18 15.06 -5.07
C PRO A 114 22.89 15.55 -4.37
N ASP A 115 22.86 16.83 -4.00
CA ASP A 115 21.68 17.52 -3.49
C ASP A 115 21.22 18.56 -4.53
N ILE A 116 19.92 18.57 -4.82
CA ILE A 116 19.27 19.64 -5.58
C ILE A 116 18.68 20.64 -4.60
N GLU A 117 19.13 21.89 -4.71
CA GLU A 117 18.61 22.98 -3.89
C GLU A 117 17.57 23.76 -4.69
N LEU A 118 16.35 23.85 -4.16
CA LEU A 118 15.21 24.55 -4.73
C LEU A 118 14.98 25.84 -3.95
N HIS A 119 15.15 26.99 -4.62
CA HIS A 119 14.90 28.31 -4.04
C HIS A 119 13.55 28.81 -4.52
N SER A 120 12.68 29.20 -3.58
CA SER A 120 11.38 29.75 -3.94
C SER A 120 11.54 31.18 -4.44
N THR A 121 11.18 31.45 -5.68
CA THR A 121 11.14 32.81 -6.21
C THR A 121 9.92 33.59 -5.72
N THR A 122 8.98 32.90 -5.08
CA THR A 122 7.76 33.47 -4.52
C THR A 122 7.95 33.78 -3.04
N ASN A 123 7.58 34.99 -2.62
CA ASN A 123 7.64 35.35 -1.21
C ASN A 123 6.50 34.65 -0.45
N ILE A 124 6.85 33.75 0.48
CA ILE A 124 5.88 33.01 1.30
C ILE A 124 5.99 33.46 2.76
N ALA A 125 4.94 34.13 3.23
CA ALA A 125 4.87 34.71 4.58
C ALA A 125 6.03 35.67 4.88
N GLY A 126 6.35 36.56 3.93
CA GLY A 126 7.29 37.66 4.11
C GLY A 126 8.76 37.34 3.81
N ARG A 127 9.10 36.10 3.43
CA ARG A 127 10.49 35.71 3.10
C ARG A 127 10.56 34.70 1.96
N GLU A 128 11.73 34.67 1.34
CA GLU A 128 12.17 33.57 0.48
C GLU A 128 12.26 32.27 1.30
N ARG A 129 11.94 31.15 0.66
CA ARG A 129 12.01 29.82 1.26
C ARG A 129 12.98 28.96 0.48
N ILE A 130 13.80 28.21 1.21
CA ILE A 130 14.80 27.32 0.64
C ILE A 130 14.39 25.89 0.99
N HIS A 131 14.26 25.05 -0.03
CA HIS A 131 14.00 23.62 0.12
C HIS A 131 15.17 22.85 -0.47
N ARG A 132 15.69 21.86 0.25
CA ARG A 132 16.72 20.97 -0.29
C ARG A 132 16.13 19.60 -0.51
N VAL A 133 16.41 19.06 -1.69
CA VAL A 133 15.98 17.74 -2.11
C VAL A 133 17.22 16.89 -2.36
N HIS A 134 17.32 15.79 -1.64
CA HIS A 134 18.33 14.78 -1.86
C HIS A 134 17.65 13.48 -2.27
N TRP A 135 18.12 12.87 -3.36
CA TRP A 135 17.68 11.53 -3.77
C TRP A 135 18.79 10.53 -3.47
N ASP A 136 18.54 9.65 -2.52
CA ASP A 136 19.39 8.51 -2.25
C ASP A 136 18.97 7.38 -3.19
N ALA A 137 19.69 7.23 -4.30
CA ALA A 137 19.39 6.21 -5.31
C ALA A 137 19.60 4.77 -4.81
N ASP A 138 20.48 4.57 -3.83
CA ASP A 138 20.78 3.26 -3.27
C ASP A 138 19.66 2.81 -2.34
N ARG A 139 19.19 3.70 -1.45
CA ARG A 139 18.05 3.47 -0.55
C ARG A 139 16.69 3.66 -1.23
N GLN A 140 16.64 4.33 -2.38
CA GLN A 140 15.42 4.82 -3.05
C GLN A 140 14.55 5.71 -2.14
N VAL A 141 15.22 6.59 -1.39
CA VAL A 141 14.60 7.50 -0.43
C VAL A 141 14.79 8.93 -0.90
N LEU A 142 13.71 9.70 -0.87
CA LEU A 142 13.74 11.13 -1.14
C LEU A 142 13.78 11.89 0.19
N ARG A 143 14.91 12.52 0.49
CA ARG A 143 15.09 13.34 1.69
C ARG A 143 14.83 14.81 1.36
N LEU A 144 13.81 15.37 2.01
CA LEU A 144 13.37 16.75 1.88
C LEU A 144 13.75 17.55 3.14
N THR A 145 14.55 18.59 2.99
CA THR A 145 14.77 19.59 4.03
C THR A 145 13.92 20.81 3.73
N LEU A 146 12.84 20.98 4.50
CA LEU A 146 11.77 21.93 4.21
C LEU A 146 11.78 23.11 5.18
N ASP A 147 11.87 24.32 4.64
CA ASP A 147 11.66 25.57 5.35
C ASP A 147 10.17 25.91 5.44
N LEU A 148 9.47 25.30 6.40
CA LEU A 148 8.03 25.43 6.56
C LEU A 148 7.63 26.59 7.49
N PRO A 149 6.63 27.41 7.10
CA PRO A 149 5.99 28.32 8.05
C PRO A 149 5.14 27.54 9.07
N ARG A 150 4.89 28.14 10.23
CA ARG A 150 4.10 27.51 11.30
C ARG A 150 2.71 27.11 10.81
N GLY A 151 2.29 25.89 11.13
CA GLY A 151 0.96 25.37 10.80
C GLY A 151 0.81 24.88 9.36
N VAL A 152 1.91 24.79 8.60
CA VAL A 152 1.96 24.07 7.32
C VAL A 152 2.58 22.69 7.54
N GLY A 153 1.97 21.69 6.91
CA GLY A 153 2.38 20.31 6.93
C GLY A 153 2.30 19.67 5.54
N LEU A 154 2.42 18.35 5.50
CA LEU A 154 2.32 17.54 4.29
C LEU A 154 1.13 16.59 4.36
N ALA A 155 0.47 16.36 3.24
CA ALA A 155 -0.54 15.32 3.12
C ALA A 155 -0.15 14.35 2.01
N VAL A 156 -0.41 13.06 2.26
CA VAL A 156 -0.23 11.96 1.32
C VAL A 156 -1.61 11.36 1.03
N SER A 157 -1.91 11.21 -0.25
CA SER A 157 -3.07 10.47 -0.74
C SER A 157 -2.64 9.41 -1.75
N THR A 158 -3.41 8.34 -1.86
CA THR A 158 -3.09 7.22 -2.77
C THR A 158 -3.82 7.30 -4.11
N GLY A 159 -3.12 6.83 -5.14
CA GLY A 159 -3.64 6.67 -6.50
C GLY A 159 -4.45 5.38 -6.67
N PRO A 160 -5.03 5.15 -7.86
CA PRO A 160 -5.70 3.90 -8.21
C PRO A 160 -4.83 2.66 -8.03
N ALA A 161 -3.50 2.78 -8.13
CA ALA A 161 -2.54 1.70 -7.89
C ALA A 161 -2.68 1.02 -6.52
N PHE A 162 -3.16 1.77 -5.53
CA PHE A 162 -3.37 1.25 -4.19
C PHE A 162 -4.74 0.65 -4.01
N VAL A 163 -5.72 0.98 -4.86
CA VAL A 163 -7.12 0.58 -4.71
C VAL A 163 -7.33 -0.72 -5.49
N PRO A 164 -7.28 -1.90 -4.84
CA PRO A 164 -7.54 -3.15 -5.51
C PRO A 164 -9.00 -3.25 -5.94
N GLU A 165 -9.24 -4.05 -6.97
CA GLU A 165 -10.58 -4.46 -7.35
C GLU A 165 -11.23 -5.20 -6.17
N SER A 166 -12.48 -4.88 -5.85
CA SER A 166 -13.16 -5.49 -4.70
C SER A 166 -13.33 -6.99 -4.94
N LEU A 167 -12.70 -7.80 -4.09
CA LEU A 167 -12.82 -9.26 -4.16
C LEU A 167 -14.01 -9.74 -3.31
N PRO A 168 -14.88 -10.62 -3.84
CA PRO A 168 -15.97 -11.19 -3.06
C PRO A 168 -15.46 -12.18 -1.99
N GLY A 169 -16.21 -12.32 -0.90
CA GLY A 169 -15.94 -13.31 0.15
C GLY A 169 -14.69 -13.01 0.97
N PHE A 170 -13.94 -14.06 1.36
CA PHE A 170 -12.73 -13.94 2.19
C PHE A 170 -11.60 -13.14 1.52
N GLY A 171 -11.65 -12.96 0.19
CA GLY A 171 -10.68 -12.13 -0.54
C GLY A 171 -10.73 -10.65 -0.16
N ALA A 172 -11.87 -10.16 0.35
CA ALA A 172 -12.03 -8.76 0.74
C ALA A 172 -11.05 -8.32 1.83
N VAL A 173 -10.62 -9.24 2.71
CA VAL A 173 -9.66 -8.95 3.79
C VAL A 173 -8.30 -8.50 3.25
N TYR A 174 -7.96 -8.89 2.01
CA TYR A 174 -6.71 -8.53 1.33
C TYR A 174 -6.84 -7.26 0.48
N THR A 175 -8.05 -6.73 0.33
CA THR A 175 -8.31 -5.55 -0.50
C THR A 175 -8.21 -4.21 0.24
N ASP A 176 -7.92 -4.24 1.54
CA ASP A 176 -7.91 -3.03 2.37
C ASP A 176 -6.63 -2.19 2.18
N VAL A 177 -6.83 -0.90 1.91
CA VAL A 177 -5.80 0.14 1.95
C VAL A 177 -5.85 0.80 3.30
N ARG A 178 -4.75 0.74 4.05
CA ARG A 178 -4.70 1.19 5.44
C ARG A 178 -3.55 2.12 5.72
N ALA A 179 -3.80 3.02 6.65
CA ALA A 179 -2.77 3.85 7.25
C ALA A 179 -1.99 3.03 8.29
N VAL A 180 -0.68 3.19 8.32
CA VAL A 180 0.24 2.46 9.20
C VAL A 180 1.30 3.37 9.77
N ALA A 181 1.76 3.04 10.96
CA ALA A 181 3.02 3.50 11.51
C ALA A 181 3.94 2.29 11.75
N VAL A 182 5.23 2.51 11.60
CA VAL A 182 6.26 1.48 11.74
C VAL A 182 7.43 2.08 12.51
N ASP A 183 7.80 1.41 13.59
CA ASP A 183 8.94 1.72 14.45
C ASP A 183 9.64 0.42 14.84
N ASP A 184 10.58 0.49 15.80
CA ASP A 184 11.36 -0.66 16.26
C ASP A 184 10.48 -1.77 16.89
N ASP A 185 9.29 -1.42 17.37
CA ASP A 185 8.32 -2.37 17.94
C ASP A 185 7.47 -3.06 16.85
N GLY A 186 7.56 -2.60 15.60
CA GLY A 186 6.92 -3.19 14.43
C GLY A 186 5.85 -2.30 13.81
N GLN A 187 4.94 -2.91 13.04
CA GLN A 187 3.85 -2.18 12.39
C GLN A 187 2.61 -2.09 13.29
N ARG A 188 2.03 -0.90 13.36
CA ARG A 188 0.72 -0.62 13.96
C ARG A 188 -0.24 0.03 12.96
N TRP A 189 -1.50 -0.37 12.98
CA TRP A 189 -2.54 0.26 12.16
C TRP A 189 -2.97 1.59 12.75
N ILE A 190 -3.20 2.58 11.88
CA ILE A 190 -3.65 3.91 12.29
C ILE A 190 -5.15 4.03 12.01
N GLY A 191 -5.93 4.25 13.07
CA GLY A 191 -7.38 4.43 12.98
C GLY A 191 -8.16 3.12 12.78
N GLU A 192 -7.83 2.10 13.59
CA GLU A 192 -8.56 0.83 13.75
C GLU A 192 -10.09 1.09 13.82
N PRO A 193 -10.95 0.27 13.19
CA PRO A 193 -12.41 0.49 13.18
C PRO A 193 -13.05 0.63 14.57
N ASP A 194 -12.43 0.02 15.59
CA ASP A 194 -12.90 0.04 16.98
C ASP A 194 -12.30 1.18 17.82
N GLN A 195 -11.36 1.96 17.26
CA GLN A 195 -10.93 3.20 17.88
C GLN A 195 -11.92 4.31 17.49
N PRO A 196 -12.52 5.03 18.46
CA PRO A 196 -13.34 6.19 18.13
C PRO A 196 -12.50 7.10 17.24
N VAL A 197 -13.12 7.74 16.23
CA VAL A 197 -12.45 8.68 15.32
C VAL A 197 -11.72 9.73 16.17
N GLY A 198 -10.46 9.42 16.45
CA GLY A 198 -9.70 10.06 17.50
C GLY A 198 -9.16 11.38 16.99
N GLY A 199 -8.83 12.26 17.93
CA GLY A 199 -8.04 13.45 17.62
C GLY A 199 -6.69 13.10 16.99
N PRO A 200 -5.85 14.12 16.74
CA PRO A 200 -4.55 13.93 16.12
C PRO A 200 -3.73 12.86 16.84
N GLU A 201 -3.19 11.91 16.09
CA GLU A 201 -2.36 10.84 16.64
C GLU A 201 -0.90 11.29 16.68
N SER A 202 -0.23 11.10 17.82
CA SER A 202 1.17 11.49 17.97
C SER A 202 2.11 10.48 17.33
N LEU A 203 2.97 10.94 16.42
CA LEU A 203 4.06 10.15 15.83
C LEU A 203 5.39 10.56 16.45
N PRO A 204 6.13 9.60 17.04
CA PRO A 204 7.46 9.90 17.60
C PRO A 204 8.44 10.28 16.48
N ALA A 205 9.43 11.09 16.86
CA ALA A 205 10.53 11.45 15.96
C ALA A 205 11.23 10.19 15.43
N GLY A 206 11.40 10.13 14.11
CA GLY A 206 12.10 9.04 13.45
C GLY A 206 11.26 7.80 13.14
N ALA A 207 9.98 7.73 13.52
CA ALA A 207 9.08 6.66 13.08
C ALA A 207 8.61 6.87 11.64
N TRP A 208 8.40 5.78 10.93
CA TRP A 208 7.79 5.78 9.60
C TRP A 208 6.26 5.75 9.75
N ALA A 209 5.55 6.52 8.94
CA ALA A 209 4.10 6.44 8.86
C ALA A 209 3.61 6.77 7.45
N GLY A 210 2.52 6.15 7.03
CA GLY A 210 2.04 6.29 5.67
C GLY A 210 0.90 5.35 5.34
N ILE A 211 0.70 5.11 4.05
CA ILE A 211 -0.39 4.31 3.53
C ILE A 211 0.20 3.08 2.84
N ARG A 212 -0.41 1.91 3.09
CA ARG A 212 -0.07 0.67 2.39
C ARG A 212 -1.31 -0.06 1.88
N SER A 213 -1.13 -0.81 0.82
CA SER A 213 -2.01 -1.90 0.39
C SER A 213 -1.32 -3.25 0.67
N GLN A 214 -1.78 -4.32 0.03
CA GLN A 214 -1.06 -5.60 0.00
C GLN A 214 0.30 -5.47 -0.69
N PHE A 215 0.36 -4.77 -1.83
CA PHE A 215 1.53 -4.76 -2.72
C PHE A 215 2.35 -3.48 -2.66
N TRP A 216 1.74 -2.34 -2.31
CA TRP A 216 2.37 -1.02 -2.45
C TRP A 216 2.34 -0.26 -1.13
N SER A 217 3.32 0.62 -0.94
CA SER A 217 3.40 1.55 0.19
C SER A 217 3.88 2.93 -0.23
N ILE A 218 3.37 3.97 0.43
CA ILE A 218 3.94 5.32 0.45
C ILE A 218 4.11 5.69 1.91
N LEU A 219 5.34 5.94 2.32
CA LEU A 219 5.75 6.14 3.70
C LEU A 219 6.52 7.45 3.83
N LEU A 220 6.34 8.08 4.99
CA LEU A 220 6.97 9.33 5.38
C LEU A 220 7.59 9.15 6.77
N ARG A 221 8.84 9.56 6.93
CA ARG A 221 9.52 9.64 8.21
C ARG A 221 9.97 11.06 8.46
N ALA A 222 9.64 11.61 9.63
CA ALA A 222 10.09 12.94 10.04
C ALA A 222 11.15 12.81 11.13
N GLU A 223 12.23 13.58 11.06
CA GLU A 223 13.24 13.63 12.14
C GLU A 223 12.69 14.28 13.42
N THR A 224 11.60 15.03 13.31
CA THR A 224 10.93 15.69 14.44
C THR A 224 9.56 15.04 14.70
N ALA A 225 9.08 15.10 15.94
CA ALA A 225 7.74 14.61 16.26
C ALA A 225 6.68 15.29 15.38
N ALA A 226 5.70 14.50 14.92
CA ALA A 226 4.62 14.95 14.07
C ALA A 226 3.27 14.52 14.66
N GLN A 227 2.21 15.24 14.31
CA GLN A 227 0.85 14.80 14.54
C GLN A 227 0.25 14.33 13.23
N LEU A 228 -0.35 13.15 13.27
CA LEU A 228 -1.10 12.61 12.15
C LEU A 228 -2.57 13.01 12.30
N VAL A 229 -3.04 13.82 11.38
CA VAL A 229 -4.46 14.14 11.24
C VAL A 229 -5.00 13.27 10.12
N ARG A 230 -5.78 12.25 10.48
CA ARG A 230 -6.48 11.45 9.49
C ARG A 230 -7.59 12.31 8.88
N LYS A 231 -7.53 12.53 7.57
CA LYS A 231 -8.71 12.90 6.81
C LYS A 231 -9.21 11.63 6.14
N LEU A 232 -10.42 11.21 6.51
CA LEU A 232 -11.14 10.12 5.86
C LEU A 232 -11.96 10.71 4.71
N PRO A 233 -11.51 10.66 3.44
CA PRO A 233 -12.44 10.52 2.33
C PRO A 233 -12.79 9.03 2.15
N ALA A 234 -13.73 8.80 1.23
CA ALA A 234 -14.48 7.57 0.98
C ALA A 234 -13.74 6.23 1.10
N ALA A 235 -14.52 5.16 1.31
CA ALA A 235 -14.07 3.77 1.45
C ALA A 235 -12.84 3.42 0.59
N ASN A 236 -11.80 2.91 1.24
CA ASN A 236 -10.58 2.36 0.64
C ASN A 236 -9.58 3.34 -0.04
N GLN A 237 -9.67 4.65 0.24
CA GLN A 237 -8.66 5.65 -0.17
C GLN A 237 -8.30 6.60 0.99
N PRO A 238 -7.52 6.12 1.99
CA PRO A 238 -7.14 6.95 3.12
C PRO A 238 -6.30 8.16 2.67
N GLN A 239 -6.47 9.30 3.35
CA GLN A 239 -5.58 10.45 3.22
C GLN A 239 -4.96 10.75 4.58
N LEU A 240 -3.65 10.89 4.59
CA LEU A 240 -2.88 11.17 5.80
C LEU A 240 -2.29 12.55 5.73
N ALA A 241 -2.65 13.41 6.69
CA ALA A 241 -2.02 14.71 6.88
C ALA A 241 -1.06 14.66 8.07
N PHE A 242 0.13 15.20 7.89
CA PHE A 242 1.21 15.31 8.85
C PHE A 242 1.38 16.77 9.21
N GLU A 243 1.21 17.08 10.49
CA GLU A 243 1.49 18.39 11.07
C GLU A 243 2.77 18.30 11.90
N PHE A 244 3.80 19.06 11.52
CA PHE A 244 5.11 18.99 12.17
C PHE A 244 5.18 19.93 13.37
N SER A 245 5.76 19.45 14.47
CA SER A 245 5.88 20.23 15.73
C SER A 245 6.99 21.30 15.67
N ALA A 246 7.99 21.11 14.80
CA ALA A 246 9.17 21.99 14.72
C ALA A 246 8.95 23.22 13.81
N GLN A 247 9.73 24.26 14.08
CA GLN A 247 9.80 25.45 13.23
C GLN A 247 11.09 25.37 12.43
N ALA A 248 10.96 25.22 11.11
CA ALA A 248 11.98 25.17 10.05
C ALA A 248 13.48 25.21 10.44
N PRO A 249 14.33 24.34 9.86
CA PRO A 249 14.01 23.35 8.82
C PRO A 249 13.44 22.04 9.40
N VAL A 250 12.43 21.48 8.75
CA VAL A 250 11.91 20.13 9.03
C VAL A 250 12.54 19.17 8.02
N VAL A 251 13.13 18.09 8.50
CA VAL A 251 13.67 17.03 7.64
C VAL A 251 12.68 15.88 7.55
N VAL A 252 12.34 15.52 6.32
CA VAL A 252 11.38 14.48 5.99
C VAL A 252 12.00 13.51 4.99
N GLU A 253 11.99 12.22 5.27
CA GLU A 253 12.29 11.16 4.33
C GLU A 253 10.98 10.62 3.75
N LEU A 254 10.91 10.48 2.43
CA LEU A 254 9.79 9.89 1.70
C LEU A 254 10.28 8.63 0.99
N ALA A 255 9.48 7.58 1.06
CA ALA A 255 9.71 6.36 0.32
C ALA A 255 8.39 5.85 -0.26
N ALA A 256 8.39 5.45 -1.53
CA ALA A 256 7.26 4.77 -2.14
C ALA A 256 7.74 3.61 -2.98
N GLY A 257 7.10 2.46 -2.83
CA GLY A 257 7.57 1.23 -3.46
C GLY A 257 6.77 -0.01 -3.06
N PRO A 258 7.18 -1.18 -3.58
CA PRO A 258 6.55 -2.45 -3.26
C PRO A 258 6.80 -2.87 -1.80
N VAL A 259 5.84 -3.60 -1.23
CA VAL A 259 5.92 -4.19 0.11
C VAL A 259 6.59 -5.56 0.03
N GLU A 260 7.86 -5.57 -0.42
CA GLU A 260 8.69 -6.77 -0.55
C GLU A 260 9.97 -6.64 0.29
N ARG A 261 10.57 -7.76 0.71
CA ARG A 261 11.70 -7.76 1.63
C ARG A 261 12.90 -6.94 1.13
N SER A 262 13.29 -7.14 -0.12
CA SER A 262 14.46 -6.47 -0.72
C SER A 262 14.26 -4.95 -0.82
N ALA A 263 13.07 -4.50 -1.24
CA ALA A 263 12.74 -3.07 -1.34
C ALA A 263 12.64 -2.40 0.04
N LEU A 264 11.97 -3.03 1.00
CA LEU A 264 11.82 -2.48 2.35
C LEU A 264 13.17 -2.41 3.09
N THR A 265 13.98 -3.47 3.03
CA THR A 265 15.31 -3.50 3.66
C THR A 265 16.25 -2.45 3.07
N ARG A 266 16.11 -2.17 1.77
CA ARG A 266 16.88 -1.14 1.07
C ARG A 266 16.55 0.27 1.59
N ILE A 267 15.29 0.55 1.85
CA ILE A 267 14.83 1.84 2.40
C ILE A 267 15.29 1.98 3.86
N ASP A 268 14.87 1.06 4.71
CA ASP A 268 15.19 1.01 6.14
C ASP A 268 14.85 -0.40 6.69
N PRO A 269 15.79 -1.12 7.34
CA PRO A 269 15.54 -2.45 7.88
C PRO A 269 14.32 -2.55 8.81
N VAL A 270 13.96 -1.48 9.52
CA VAL A 270 12.78 -1.42 10.40
C VAL A 270 11.48 -1.70 9.61
N LEU A 271 11.42 -1.29 8.34
CA LEU A 271 10.24 -1.49 7.49
C LEU A 271 9.96 -2.95 7.17
N THR A 272 10.93 -3.85 7.35
CA THR A 272 10.68 -5.30 7.22
C THR A 272 9.66 -5.80 8.26
N GLY A 273 9.44 -5.06 9.35
CA GLY A 273 8.36 -5.30 10.32
C GLY A 273 6.96 -5.22 9.73
N MET A 274 6.79 -4.60 8.55
CA MET A 274 5.51 -4.57 7.82
C MET A 274 5.15 -5.91 7.17
N LEU A 275 6.15 -6.76 6.91
CA LEU A 275 5.93 -8.07 6.30
C LEU A 275 5.26 -9.00 7.32
N PHE A 276 4.17 -9.62 6.89
CA PHE A 276 3.41 -10.58 7.69
C PHE A 276 2.90 -10.03 9.04
N ALA A 277 2.75 -8.70 9.16
CA ALA A 277 2.35 -8.02 10.39
C ALA A 277 0.94 -8.41 10.90
N ALA A 278 0.11 -9.03 10.06
CA ALA A 278 -1.21 -9.52 10.44
C ALA A 278 -1.18 -10.92 11.10
N LEU A 279 -0.03 -11.62 11.09
CA LEU A 279 0.11 -12.98 11.59
C LEU A 279 0.68 -13.00 13.02
N TRP A 280 0.41 -14.08 13.76
CA TRP A 280 1.09 -14.34 15.04
C TRP A 280 2.60 -14.45 14.87
N ASP A 281 3.37 -14.05 15.87
CA ASP A 281 4.84 -13.99 15.80
C ASP A 281 5.51 -15.30 15.38
N TRP A 282 5.03 -16.44 15.88
CA TRP A 282 5.58 -17.76 15.52
C TRP A 282 5.30 -18.12 14.05
N LEU A 283 4.14 -17.72 13.54
CA LEU A 283 3.73 -17.95 12.15
C LEU A 283 4.48 -16.99 11.22
N ARG A 284 4.66 -15.74 11.65
CA ARG A 284 5.52 -14.75 11.01
C ARG A 284 6.96 -15.25 10.89
N ALA A 285 7.51 -15.85 11.95
CA ALA A 285 8.84 -16.47 11.91
C ALA A 285 8.92 -17.61 10.88
N LEU A 286 7.85 -18.43 10.77
CA LEU A 286 7.76 -19.47 9.74
C LEU A 286 7.78 -18.86 8.32
N CYS A 287 7.03 -17.77 8.08
CA CYS A 287 7.03 -17.07 6.79
C CYS A 287 8.42 -16.56 6.42
N PHE A 288 9.14 -15.93 7.35
CA PHE A 288 10.51 -15.46 7.10
C PHE A 288 11.48 -16.61 6.82
N GLY A 289 11.34 -17.75 7.51
CA GLY A 289 12.14 -18.95 7.27
C GLY A 289 11.88 -19.55 5.89
N MET A 290 10.61 -19.62 5.47
CA MET A 290 10.23 -20.09 4.13
C MET A 290 10.70 -19.14 3.03
N LEU A 291 10.59 -17.83 3.23
CA LEU A 291 11.08 -16.82 2.29
C LEU A 291 12.60 -16.93 2.11
N TRP A 292 13.34 -17.05 3.22
CA TRP A 292 14.79 -17.25 3.16
C TRP A 292 15.18 -18.53 2.41
N LEU A 293 14.44 -19.62 2.63
CA LEU A 293 14.65 -20.86 1.91
C LEU A 293 14.35 -20.70 0.41
N LEU A 294 13.27 -20.01 0.05
CA LEU A 294 12.92 -19.75 -1.35
C LEU A 294 13.98 -18.90 -2.05
N GLU A 295 14.42 -17.80 -1.43
CA GLU A 295 15.48 -16.93 -1.96
C GLU A 295 16.78 -17.73 -2.18
N SER A 296 17.12 -18.63 -1.25
CA SER A 296 18.29 -19.51 -1.36
C SER A 296 18.17 -20.51 -2.51
N LEU A 297 17.00 -21.11 -2.69
CA LEU A 297 16.72 -22.04 -3.78
C LEU A 297 16.67 -21.31 -5.14
N HIS A 298 16.12 -20.11 -5.17
CA HIS A 298 16.12 -19.25 -6.34
C HIS A 298 17.55 -18.88 -6.73
N ALA A 299 18.39 -18.47 -5.78
CA ALA A 299 19.80 -18.15 -6.04
C ALA A 299 20.59 -19.36 -6.61
N LEU A 300 20.18 -20.59 -6.27
CA LEU A 300 20.81 -21.81 -6.78
C LEU A 300 20.37 -22.17 -8.22
N VAL A 301 19.09 -21.98 -8.55
CA VAL A 301 18.53 -22.45 -9.84
C VAL A 301 18.34 -21.31 -10.86
N GLY A 302 18.14 -20.08 -10.41
CA GLY A 302 17.88 -18.90 -11.22
C GLY A 302 16.47 -18.86 -11.86
N ASN A 303 15.55 -19.72 -11.44
CA ASN A 303 14.19 -19.78 -11.98
C ASN A 303 13.14 -19.88 -10.87
N GLU A 304 12.20 -18.93 -10.85
CA GLU A 304 11.16 -18.82 -9.81
C GLU A 304 10.27 -20.05 -9.72
N GLY A 305 9.83 -20.59 -10.86
CA GLY A 305 8.95 -21.76 -10.88
C GLY A 305 9.63 -23.01 -10.32
N ILE A 306 10.92 -23.22 -10.66
CA ILE A 306 11.68 -24.36 -10.14
C ILE A 306 12.00 -24.15 -8.65
N ALA A 307 12.32 -22.93 -8.22
CA ALA A 307 12.53 -22.61 -6.82
C ALA A 307 11.30 -22.94 -5.96
N ILE A 308 10.09 -22.62 -6.44
CA ILE A 308 8.84 -22.96 -5.77
C ILE A 308 8.61 -24.49 -5.72
N MET A 309 8.91 -25.21 -6.80
CA MET A 309 8.82 -26.69 -6.81
C MET A 309 9.78 -27.31 -5.78
N LEU A 310 11.02 -26.81 -5.70
CA LEU A 310 11.99 -27.26 -4.71
C LEU A 310 11.57 -26.89 -3.28
N LEU A 311 11.05 -25.68 -3.07
CA LEU A 311 10.51 -25.26 -1.78
C LEU A 311 9.42 -26.23 -1.29
N SER A 312 8.48 -26.57 -2.18
CA SER A 312 7.41 -27.54 -1.89
C SER A 312 7.96 -28.90 -1.48
N LEU A 313 9.01 -29.39 -2.16
CA LEU A 313 9.68 -30.63 -1.81
C LEU A 313 10.40 -30.53 -0.45
N SER A 314 11.14 -29.46 -0.20
CA SER A 314 11.86 -29.23 1.05
C SER A 314 10.92 -29.16 2.25
N VAL A 315 9.79 -28.45 2.11
CA VAL A 315 8.77 -28.35 3.16
C VAL A 315 8.14 -29.72 3.43
N LYS A 316 7.82 -30.51 2.40
CA LYS A 316 7.33 -31.89 2.57
C LYS A 316 8.32 -32.78 3.31
N ILE A 317 9.61 -32.67 3.01
CA ILE A 317 10.66 -33.45 3.69
C ILE A 317 10.75 -33.03 5.17
N LEU A 318 10.72 -31.73 5.46
CA LEU A 318 10.79 -31.21 6.83
C LEU A 318 9.56 -31.59 7.66
N MET A 319 8.38 -31.61 7.04
CA MET A 319 7.12 -31.99 7.68
C MET A 319 6.93 -33.51 7.80
N TYR A 320 7.66 -34.32 7.03
CA TYR A 320 7.54 -35.78 7.02
C TYR A 320 7.44 -36.45 8.41
N PRO A 321 8.33 -36.17 9.40
CA PRO A 321 8.22 -36.78 10.72
C PRO A 321 6.90 -36.44 11.42
N LEU A 322 6.45 -35.20 11.25
CA LEU A 322 5.23 -34.69 11.86
C LEU A 322 3.98 -35.28 11.18
N THR A 323 3.98 -35.36 9.84
CA THR A 323 2.95 -36.05 9.05
C THR A 323 2.84 -37.52 9.46
N ARG A 324 3.96 -38.22 9.64
CA ARG A 324 3.94 -39.63 10.06
C ARG A 324 3.32 -39.83 11.45
N ILE A 325 3.51 -38.89 12.38
CA ILE A 325 2.86 -38.93 13.70
C ILE A 325 1.35 -38.76 13.55
N ALA A 326 0.93 -37.82 12.71
CA ALA A 326 -0.49 -37.63 12.41
C ALA A 326 -1.13 -38.86 11.74
N ASP A 327 -0.43 -39.50 10.80
CA ASP A 327 -0.90 -40.72 10.14
C ASP A 327 -1.12 -41.86 11.13
N ARG A 328 -0.22 -42.03 12.10
CA ARG A 328 -0.37 -43.03 13.17
C ARG A 328 -1.61 -42.75 14.01
N TRP A 329 -1.87 -41.49 14.35
CA TRP A 329 -3.08 -41.10 15.08
C TRP A 329 -4.35 -41.39 14.30
N GLN A 330 -4.34 -41.12 12.99
CA GLN A 330 -5.48 -41.42 12.13
C GLN A 330 -5.72 -42.93 12.02
N GLN A 331 -4.67 -43.73 11.88
CA GLN A 331 -4.78 -45.19 11.86
C GLN A 331 -5.37 -45.74 13.15
N GLU A 332 -4.98 -45.20 14.31
CA GLU A 332 -5.54 -45.61 15.61
C GLU A 332 -7.03 -45.29 15.71
N VAL A 333 -7.44 -44.12 15.23
CA VAL A 333 -8.85 -43.72 15.17
C VAL A 333 -9.63 -44.66 14.27
N ASN A 334 -9.13 -44.92 13.06
CA ASN A 334 -9.78 -45.80 12.10
C ASN A 334 -9.94 -47.23 12.63
N ARG A 335 -8.93 -47.76 13.32
CA ARG A 335 -8.99 -49.09 13.95
C ARG A 335 -10.06 -49.15 15.04
N THR A 336 -10.11 -48.14 15.90
CA THR A 336 -11.10 -48.06 16.98
C THR A 336 -12.50 -47.93 16.43
N GLN A 337 -12.68 -47.08 15.41
CA GLN A 337 -13.97 -46.90 14.76
C GLN A 337 -14.43 -48.17 14.03
N ALA A 338 -13.52 -48.88 13.34
CA ALA A 338 -13.83 -50.15 12.70
C ALA A 338 -14.31 -51.22 13.70
N ARG A 339 -13.75 -51.23 14.92
CA ARG A 339 -14.20 -52.13 16.01
C ARG A 339 -15.61 -51.78 16.51
N LEU A 340 -15.94 -50.50 16.57
CA LEU A 340 -17.25 -50.02 17.06
C LEU A 340 -18.34 -50.06 15.98
N GLN A 341 -17.96 -49.99 14.70
CA GLN A 341 -18.86 -49.96 13.54
C GLN A 341 -19.99 -51.01 13.59
N PRO A 342 -19.76 -52.31 13.89
CA PRO A 342 -20.84 -53.31 13.94
C PRO A 342 -21.88 -52.99 15.02
N ALA A 343 -21.45 -52.68 16.25
CA ALA A 343 -22.34 -52.35 17.36
C ALA A 343 -23.14 -51.06 17.08
N LEU A 344 -22.49 -50.06 16.49
CA LEU A 344 -23.16 -48.81 16.08
C LEU A 344 -24.20 -49.05 14.98
N THR A 345 -23.95 -50.00 14.07
CA THR A 345 -24.87 -50.34 12.97
C THR A 345 -26.09 -51.07 13.49
N GLU A 346 -25.91 -52.00 14.43
CA GLU A 346 -27.00 -52.70 15.10
C GLU A 346 -27.92 -51.74 15.87
N ILE A 347 -27.35 -50.78 16.61
CA ILE A 347 -28.13 -49.76 17.34
C ILE A 347 -28.95 -48.92 16.38
N LYS A 348 -28.35 -48.46 15.27
CA LYS A 348 -29.06 -47.68 14.24
C LYS A 348 -30.18 -48.45 13.54
N ALA A 349 -30.05 -49.77 13.43
CA ALA A 349 -31.08 -50.62 12.84
C ALA A 349 -32.27 -50.86 13.80
N LYS A 350 -31.99 -50.97 15.11
CA LYS A 350 -33.00 -51.32 16.13
C LYS A 350 -33.67 -50.12 16.81
N TYR A 351 -33.01 -48.96 16.86
CA TYR A 351 -33.46 -47.79 17.62
C TYR A 351 -33.41 -46.51 16.76
N LYS A 352 -34.26 -45.53 17.07
CA LYS A 352 -34.31 -44.22 16.39
C LYS A 352 -34.44 -43.07 17.39
N GLY A 353 -34.12 -41.85 16.94
CA GLY A 353 -34.26 -40.64 17.75
C GLY A 353 -33.27 -40.59 18.92
N GLU A 354 -33.76 -40.14 20.07
CA GLU A 354 -32.96 -39.89 21.28
C GLU A 354 -32.40 -41.18 21.91
N GLU A 355 -33.16 -42.28 21.88
CA GLU A 355 -32.71 -43.58 22.39
C GLU A 355 -31.47 -44.11 21.64
N ALA A 356 -31.45 -43.96 20.31
CA ALA A 356 -30.30 -44.34 19.51
C ALA A 356 -29.06 -43.51 19.87
N HIS A 357 -29.22 -42.21 20.10
CA HIS A 357 -28.14 -41.32 20.52
C HIS A 357 -27.55 -41.72 21.87
N ASN A 358 -28.41 -41.96 22.87
CA ASN A 358 -27.98 -42.35 24.21
C ASN A 358 -27.28 -43.72 24.23
N ARG A 359 -27.78 -44.70 23.46
CA ARG A 359 -27.17 -46.03 23.30
C ARG A 359 -25.79 -45.94 22.61
N VAL A 360 -25.68 -45.13 21.57
CA VAL A 360 -24.40 -44.87 20.89
C VAL A 360 -23.38 -44.27 21.87
N LEU A 361 -23.80 -43.31 22.70
CA LEU A 361 -22.92 -42.69 23.69
C LEU A 361 -22.50 -43.67 24.79
N ALA A 362 -23.39 -44.57 25.22
CA ALA A 362 -23.07 -45.62 26.19
C ALA A 362 -21.99 -46.57 25.65
N VAL A 363 -22.11 -47.03 24.39
CA VAL A 363 -21.11 -47.89 23.74
C VAL A 363 -19.75 -47.20 23.65
N TYR A 364 -19.71 -45.90 23.32
CA TYR A 364 -18.46 -45.14 23.32
C TYR A 364 -17.81 -45.09 24.72
N ARG A 365 -18.60 -44.90 25.79
CA ARG A 365 -18.10 -44.88 27.17
C ARG A 365 -17.58 -46.24 27.62
N GLU A 366 -18.30 -47.32 27.32
CA GLU A 366 -17.89 -48.70 27.64
C GLU A 366 -16.54 -49.06 27.01
N HIS A 367 -16.27 -48.57 25.81
CA HIS A 367 -15.01 -48.81 25.09
C HIS A 367 -13.94 -47.75 25.39
N GLY A 368 -14.17 -46.84 26.34
CA GLY A 368 -13.21 -45.82 26.76
C GLY A 368 -12.90 -44.76 25.70
N VAL A 369 -13.77 -44.59 24.69
CA VAL A 369 -13.56 -43.64 23.59
C VAL A 369 -14.24 -42.32 23.91
N HIS A 370 -13.44 -41.26 24.08
CA HIS A 370 -13.98 -39.92 24.30
C HIS A 370 -14.63 -39.39 23.01
N PRO A 371 -15.76 -38.65 23.06
CA PRO A 371 -16.40 -38.07 21.87
C PRO A 371 -15.49 -37.17 21.02
N LEU A 372 -14.46 -36.57 21.64
CA LEU A 372 -13.44 -35.75 20.95
C LEU A 372 -12.32 -36.57 20.28
N PHE A 373 -12.33 -37.90 20.40
CA PHE A 373 -11.35 -38.78 19.79
C PHE A 373 -11.36 -38.69 18.26
N THR A 374 -12.51 -38.37 17.66
CA THR A 374 -12.65 -38.08 16.23
C THR A 374 -11.97 -36.77 15.82
N LEU A 375 -11.81 -35.79 16.72
CA LEU A 375 -11.07 -34.55 16.44
C LEU A 375 -9.59 -34.82 16.16
N LYS A 376 -9.06 -35.93 16.69
CA LYS A 376 -7.69 -36.40 16.45
C LYS A 376 -7.48 -36.82 14.99
N SER A 377 -8.53 -37.19 14.25
CA SER A 377 -8.42 -37.51 12.82
C SER A 377 -8.17 -36.27 11.96
N LEU A 378 -8.59 -35.08 12.44
CA LEU A 378 -8.34 -33.80 11.78
C LEU A 378 -6.93 -33.26 12.05
N ALA A 379 -6.19 -33.85 13.01
CA ALA A 379 -4.87 -33.36 13.41
C ALA A 379 -3.86 -33.32 12.27
N GLY A 380 -3.90 -34.27 11.33
CA GLY A 380 -3.01 -34.27 10.16
C GLY A 380 -3.24 -33.07 9.24
N PHE A 381 -4.51 -32.72 8.99
CA PHE A 381 -4.84 -31.52 8.23
C PHE A 381 -4.49 -30.24 8.99
N LEU A 382 -4.83 -30.18 10.29
CA LEU A 382 -4.56 -29.02 11.15
C LEU A 382 -3.08 -28.66 11.23
N ILE A 383 -2.19 -29.65 11.22
CA ILE A 383 -0.73 -29.45 11.21
C ILE A 383 -0.26 -28.74 9.93
N GLN A 384 -0.92 -28.99 8.80
CA GLN A 384 -0.56 -28.41 7.51
C GLN A 384 -1.09 -26.99 7.35
N ILE A 385 -2.20 -26.62 8.02
CA ILE A 385 -2.84 -25.31 7.89
C ILE A 385 -1.84 -24.15 8.12
N PRO A 386 -1.03 -24.13 9.21
CA PRO A 386 -0.04 -23.07 9.41
C PRO A 386 0.97 -22.93 8.26
N VAL A 387 1.45 -24.06 7.73
CA VAL A 387 2.41 -24.07 6.62
C VAL A 387 1.75 -23.56 5.34
N PHE A 388 0.48 -23.89 5.11
CA PHE A 388 -0.29 -23.38 3.98
C PHE A 388 -0.52 -21.86 4.09
N ILE A 389 -0.91 -21.37 5.27
CA ILE A 389 -1.06 -19.93 5.52
C ILE A 389 0.29 -19.23 5.26
N ALA A 390 1.37 -19.74 5.84
CA ALA A 390 2.70 -19.16 5.64
C ALA A 390 3.12 -19.14 4.17
N ALA A 391 2.87 -20.21 3.42
CA ALA A 391 3.15 -20.26 1.98
C ALA A 391 2.32 -19.23 1.19
N PHE A 392 1.02 -19.13 1.50
CA PHE A 392 0.10 -18.22 0.82
C PHE A 392 0.48 -16.76 1.04
N ASP A 393 0.69 -16.35 2.30
CA ASP A 393 1.09 -14.98 2.65
C ASP A 393 2.47 -14.63 2.09
N MET A 394 3.43 -15.57 2.17
CA MET A 394 4.77 -15.38 1.62
C MET A 394 4.73 -15.20 0.10
N LEU A 395 3.96 -16.01 -0.63
CA LEU A 395 3.91 -15.96 -2.09
C LEU A 395 3.12 -14.74 -2.58
N GLY A 396 2.01 -14.42 -1.91
CA GLY A 396 1.14 -13.31 -2.27
C GLY A 396 1.76 -11.92 -2.04
N GLY A 397 2.92 -11.80 -1.38
CA GLY A 397 3.61 -10.52 -1.17
C GLY A 397 4.92 -10.35 -1.94
N ASN A 398 5.52 -11.41 -2.48
CA ASN A 398 6.87 -11.37 -3.06
C ASN A 398 6.92 -11.62 -4.59
N PHE A 399 5.79 -11.95 -5.21
CA PHE A 399 5.66 -12.17 -6.67
C PHE A 399 4.50 -11.34 -7.19
#